data_AF-A0A7Z6SRL2-F1
#
_entry.id   AF-A0A7Z6SRL2-F1
#
_cell.length_a   1.000
_cell.length_b   1.000
_cell.length_c   1.000
_cell.angle_alpha   90.00
_cell.angle_beta   90.00
_cell.angle_gamma   90.00
#
_symmetry.space_group_name_H-M   'P 1'
#
loop_
_entity.id
_entity.type
_entity.pdbx_description
1 polymer ?
#
loop_
_entity_poly.entity_id
_entity_poly.type
_entity_poly.pdbx_seq_one_letter_code
_entity_poly.pdbx_strand_id
1 'polypeptide(L)'
;TIKIFDEKGILNAHCGEFENLERLEARDKVVERLKENALLEKIEEHTHQVGHCYRCHNVVEPYVSKQWFVKPEIAQSSIEKIQQGLARFYPSNWINNYNAWMRELRP
;
A
#
# COMPACT_ATOMS: atom_id res chain seq x y z
N THR A 1 -9.88 9.12 -9.51
CA THR A 1 -8.47 9.17 -9.09
C THR A 1 -7.61 9.38 -10.31
N ILE A 2 -6.70 10.36 -10.27
CA ILE A 2 -5.76 10.64 -11.36
C ILE A 2 -4.46 9.86 -11.08
N LYS A 3 -3.90 9.22 -12.09
CA LYS A 3 -2.56 8.61 -12.01
C LYS A 3 -1.53 9.65 -12.41
N ILE A 4 -0.54 9.90 -11.57
CA ILE A 4 0.49 10.91 -11.80
C ILE A 4 1.83 10.32 -12.28
N PHE A 5 2.01 9.01 -12.19
CA PHE A 5 3.20 8.31 -12.70
C PHE A 5 2.83 7.00 -13.41
N ASP A 6 3.78 6.47 -14.19
CA ASP A 6 3.69 5.18 -14.86
C ASP A 6 4.17 4.01 -13.98
N GLU A 7 4.18 2.78 -14.52
CA GLU A 7 4.60 1.57 -13.80
C GLU A 7 6.10 1.56 -13.42
N LYS A 8 6.90 2.48 -13.98
CA LYS A 8 8.31 2.66 -13.65
C LYS A 8 8.53 3.76 -12.61
N GLY A 9 7.45 4.43 -12.16
CA GLY A 9 7.54 5.55 -11.22
C GLY A 9 7.96 6.86 -11.87
N ILE A 10 7.81 7.00 -13.19
CA ILE A 10 8.10 8.24 -13.92
C ILE A 10 6.85 9.11 -13.98
N LEU A 11 6.98 10.37 -13.56
CA LEU A 11 5.89 11.36 -13.56
C LEU A 11 5.43 11.67 -14.98
N ASN A 12 4.12 11.78 -15.17
CA ASN A 12 3.49 12.04 -16.47
C ASN A 12 3.11 13.53 -16.66
N ALA A 13 2.52 13.85 -17.81
CA ALA A 13 2.09 15.20 -18.20
C ALA A 13 1.16 15.90 -17.20
N HIS A 14 0.48 15.18 -16.30
CA HIS A 14 -0.31 15.80 -15.24
C HIS A 14 0.55 16.54 -14.19
N CYS A 15 1.86 16.26 -14.15
CA CYS A 15 2.79 16.85 -13.17
C CYS A 15 3.47 18.14 -13.66
N GLY A 16 3.12 18.65 -14.85
CA GLY A 16 3.64 19.92 -15.37
C GLY A 16 5.17 19.91 -15.46
N GLU A 17 5.83 20.85 -14.78
CA GLU A 17 7.29 21.00 -14.80
C GLU A 17 8.06 19.80 -14.24
N PHE A 18 7.39 18.88 -13.53
CA PHE A 18 7.98 17.67 -12.98
C PHE A 18 7.79 16.44 -13.90
N GLU A 19 7.18 16.60 -15.08
CA GLU A 19 7.04 15.53 -16.06
C GLU A 19 8.39 14.90 -16.41
N ASN A 20 8.40 13.58 -16.65
CA ASN A 20 9.57 12.75 -16.96
C ASN A 20 10.59 12.57 -15.83
N LEU A 21 10.34 13.08 -14.63
CA LEU A 21 11.19 12.81 -13.47
C LEU A 21 10.79 11.50 -12.77
N GLU A 22 11.77 10.83 -12.16
CA GLU A 22 11.50 9.74 -11.22
C GLU A 22 10.87 10.32 -9.94
N ARG A 23 9.85 9.65 -9.40
CA ARG A 23 9.01 10.14 -8.29
C ARG A 23 9.77 10.55 -7.00
N LEU A 24 10.88 9.90 -6.66
CA LEU A 24 11.71 10.23 -5.50
C LEU A 24 12.61 11.42 -5.82
N GLU A 25 13.20 11.46 -7.01
CA GLU A 25 13.98 12.61 -7.47
C GLU A 25 13.12 13.88 -7.57
N ALA A 26 11.86 13.73 -7.96
CA ALA A 26 10.91 14.82 -8.05
C ALA A 26 10.58 15.43 -6.67
N ARG A 27 10.69 14.66 -5.57
CA ARG A 27 10.33 15.12 -4.23
C ARG A 27 11.12 16.35 -3.81
N ASP A 28 12.44 16.32 -3.98
CA ASP A 28 13.30 17.44 -3.59
C ASP A 28 12.99 18.68 -4.41
N LYS A 29 12.75 18.52 -5.73
CA LYS A 29 12.38 19.64 -6.62
C LYS A 29 11.03 20.24 -6.26
N VAL A 30 10.05 19.42 -5.88
CA VAL A 30 8.74 19.90 -5.42
C VAL A 30 8.91 20.73 -4.14
N VAL A 31 9.75 20.30 -3.20
CA VAL A 31 10.02 21.05 -1.97
C VAL A 31 10.67 22.40 -2.28
N GLU A 32 11.67 22.45 -3.16
CA GLU A 32 12.29 23.72 -3.57
C GLU A 32 11.28 24.65 -4.25
N ARG A 33 10.42 24.12 -5.11
CA ARG A 33 9.37 24.92 -5.76
C ARG A 33 8.37 25.48 -4.75
N LEU A 34 8.02 24.73 -3.71
CA LEU A 34 7.16 25.21 -2.64
C LEU A 34 7.83 26.33 -1.84
N LYS A 35 9.15 26.26 -1.61
CA LYS A 35 9.93 27.35 -0.97
C LYS A 35 9.93 28.61 -1.83
N GLU A 36 10.25 28.49 -3.11
CA GLU A 36 10.32 29.60 -4.07
C GLU A 36 9.00 30.37 -4.16
N ASN A 37 7.87 29.66 -4.11
CA ASN A 37 6.54 30.25 -4.16
C ASN A 37 6.03 30.73 -2.78
N ALA A 38 6.85 30.65 -1.72
CA ALA A 38 6.46 30.96 -0.34
C ALA A 38 5.21 30.17 0.14
N LEU A 39 5.06 28.92 -0.33
CA LEU A 39 3.97 28.00 0.01
C LEU A 39 4.37 26.95 1.06
N LEU A 40 5.63 26.98 1.51
CA LEU A 40 6.15 26.04 2.51
C LEU A 40 6.13 26.67 3.91
N GLU A 41 5.33 26.11 4.81
CA GLU A 41 5.22 26.59 6.20
C GLU A 41 6.32 26.03 7.10
N LYS A 42 6.58 24.72 7.06
CA LYS A 42 7.53 24.03 7.95
C LYS A 42 8.07 22.76 7.30
N ILE A 43 9.32 22.41 7.63
CA ILE A 43 9.88 21.07 7.41
C ILE A 43 10.24 20.49 8.79
N GLU A 44 9.80 19.27 9.05
CA GLU A 44 10.13 18.54 10.28
C GLU A 44 10.45 17.08 9.98
N GLU A 45 11.38 16.52 10.75
CA GLU A 45 11.66 15.09 10.68
C GLU A 45 10.56 14.32 11.39
N HIS A 46 10.02 13.31 10.71
CA HIS A 46 8.94 12.49 11.24
C HIS A 46 9.22 11.01 10.97
N THR A 47 9.26 10.20 12.02
CA THR A 47 9.34 8.75 11.91
C THR A 47 7.96 8.18 11.65
N HIS A 48 7.78 7.56 10.48
CA HIS A 48 6.54 6.86 10.13
C HIS A 48 6.80 5.43 9.63
N GLN A 49 5.73 4.65 9.53
CA GLN A 49 5.76 3.28 8.99
C GLN A 49 5.52 3.34 7.48
N VAL A 50 6.54 2.98 6.69
CA VAL A 50 6.45 2.89 5.22
C VAL A 50 6.31 1.44 4.81
N GLY A 51 5.44 1.16 3.84
CA GLY A 51 5.29 -0.18 3.27
C GLY A 51 6.47 -0.55 2.38
N HIS A 52 7.10 -1.69 2.63
CA HIS A 52 8.18 -2.24 1.80
C HIS A 52 7.79 -3.57 1.18
N CYS A 53 8.29 -3.83 -0.03
CA CYS A 53 8.14 -5.12 -0.68
C CYS A 53 8.88 -6.19 0.12
N TYR A 54 8.19 -7.26 0.53
CA TYR A 54 8.78 -8.33 1.34
C TYR A 54 9.95 -9.07 0.67
N ARG A 55 10.11 -8.95 -0.67
CA ARG A 55 11.17 -9.62 -1.44
C ARG A 55 12.36 -8.72 -1.69
N CYS A 56 12.14 -7.56 -2.29
CA CYS A 56 13.21 -6.66 -2.72
C CYS A 56 13.44 -5.49 -1.77
N HIS A 57 12.62 -5.34 -0.72
CA HIS A 57 12.70 -4.27 0.28
C HIS A 57 12.52 -2.85 -0.27
N ASN A 58 12.19 -2.70 -1.55
CA ASN A 58 11.86 -1.39 -2.12
C ASN A 58 10.53 -0.86 -1.57
N VAL A 59 10.39 0.47 -1.52
CA VAL A 59 9.17 1.15 -1.07
C VAL A 59 8.01 0.83 -2.01
N VAL A 60 6.86 0.47 -1.44
CA VAL A 60 5.63 0.17 -2.20
C VAL A 60 4.80 1.43 -2.34
N GLU A 61 4.39 1.73 -3.57
CA GLU A 61 3.54 2.87 -3.90
C GLU A 61 2.14 2.40 -4.31
N PRO A 62 1.07 3.07 -3.86
CA PRO A 62 -0.28 2.81 -4.34
C PRO A 62 -0.41 3.15 -5.84
N TYR A 63 -0.76 2.16 -6.65
CA TYR A 63 -0.98 2.34 -8.08
C TYR A 63 -2.27 1.64 -8.51
N VAL A 64 -3.18 2.39 -9.15
CA VAL A 64 -4.45 1.83 -9.62
C VAL A 64 -4.21 1.02 -10.89
N SER A 65 -4.39 -0.29 -10.88
CA SER A 65 -4.31 -1.11 -12.09
C SER A 65 -5.51 -2.06 -12.19
N LYS A 66 -5.76 -2.57 -13.40
CA LYS A 66 -6.73 -3.66 -13.57
C LYS A 66 -6.12 -4.92 -12.98
N GLN A 67 -6.82 -5.52 -12.02
CA GLN A 67 -6.40 -6.76 -11.36
C GLN A 67 -7.59 -7.70 -11.23
N TRP A 68 -7.28 -8.99 -11.06
CA TRP A 68 -8.28 -10.01 -10.77
C TRP A 68 -8.43 -10.16 -9.27
N PHE A 69 -9.67 -10.13 -8.79
CA PHE A 69 -10.00 -10.24 -7.38
C PHE A 69 -10.88 -11.46 -7.15
N VAL A 70 -10.65 -12.16 -6.05
CA VAL A 70 -11.52 -13.26 -5.58
C VAL A 70 -12.35 -12.72 -4.43
N LYS A 71 -13.67 -12.92 -4.50
CA LYS A 71 -14.57 -12.40 -3.46
C LYS A 71 -14.38 -13.18 -2.15
N PRO A 72 -14.49 -12.52 -0.98
CA PRO A 72 -14.18 -13.12 0.32
C PRO A 72 -15.09 -14.28 0.72
N GLU A 73 -16.27 -14.42 0.13
CA GLU A 73 -17.25 -15.47 0.46
C GLU A 73 -16.70 -16.88 0.19
N ILE A 74 -15.68 -17.02 -0.65
CA ILE A 74 -15.00 -18.31 -0.88
C ILE A 74 -14.42 -18.89 0.42
N ALA A 75 -14.06 -18.04 1.38
CA ALA A 75 -13.47 -18.44 2.65
C ALA A 75 -14.49 -18.91 3.70
N GLN A 76 -15.78 -18.66 3.48
CA GLN A 76 -16.84 -18.89 4.47
C GLN A 76 -16.88 -20.34 4.96
N SER A 77 -16.82 -21.31 4.04
CA SER A 77 -16.81 -22.73 4.38
C SER A 77 -15.60 -23.13 5.24
N SER A 78 -14.43 -22.51 5.01
CA SER A 78 -13.26 -22.78 5.83
C SER A 78 -13.43 -22.23 7.25
N ILE A 79 -13.96 -21.01 7.39
CA ILE A 79 -14.23 -20.38 8.69
C ILE A 79 -15.19 -21.23 9.52
N GLU A 80 -16.29 -21.69 8.91
CA GLU A 80 -17.28 -22.54 9.56
C GLU A 80 -16.69 -23.87 10.05
N LYS A 81 -15.86 -24.54 9.22
CA LYS A 81 -15.20 -25.80 9.60
C LYS A 81 -14.25 -25.62 10.78
N ILE A 82 -13.52 -24.50 10.84
CA ILE A 82 -12.66 -24.18 11.98
C ILE A 82 -13.48 -23.94 13.24
N GLN A 83 -14.59 -23.20 13.15
CA GLN A 83 -15.48 -22.95 14.28
C GLN A 83 -16.14 -24.23 14.81
N GLN A 84 -16.41 -25.20 13.94
CA GLN A 84 -16.92 -26.52 14.31
C GLN A 84 -15.84 -27.45 14.91
N GLY A 85 -14.58 -26.98 15.02
CA GLY A 85 -13.48 -27.79 15.57
C GLY A 85 -12.99 -28.89 14.64
N LEU A 86 -13.32 -28.82 13.34
CA LEU A 86 -12.93 -29.82 12.34
C LEU A 86 -11.45 -29.71 11.93
N ALA A 87 -10.76 -28.64 12.34
CA ALA A 87 -9.30 -28.58 12.29
C ALA A 87 -8.73 -28.03 13.60
N ARG A 88 -7.47 -28.37 13.88
CA ARG A 88 -6.77 -27.98 15.11
C ARG A 88 -5.50 -27.23 14.77
N PHE A 89 -5.28 -26.12 15.47
CA PHE A 89 -4.05 -25.35 15.38
C PHE A 89 -3.06 -25.83 16.44
N TYR A 90 -1.77 -25.86 16.09
CA TYR A 90 -0.69 -26.12 17.04
C TYR A 90 0.41 -25.06 16.92
N PRO A 91 0.74 -24.32 17.99
CA PRO A 91 0.00 -24.22 19.25
C PRO A 91 -1.46 -23.72 19.11
N SER A 92 -2.31 -23.99 20.09
CA SER A 92 -3.77 -23.74 20.00
C SER A 92 -4.14 -22.26 19.85
N ASN A 93 -3.32 -21.35 20.38
CA ASN A 93 -3.54 -19.90 20.33
C ASN A 93 -3.50 -19.31 18.90
N TRP A 94 -2.91 -20.01 17.92
CA TRP A 94 -2.88 -19.55 16.53
C TRP A 94 -4.26 -19.39 15.90
N ILE A 95 -5.29 -20.04 16.45
CA ILE A 95 -6.67 -19.84 16.03
C ILE A 95 -7.12 -18.37 16.20
N ASN A 96 -6.54 -17.63 17.15
CA ASN A 96 -6.84 -16.22 17.36
C ASN A 96 -6.34 -15.37 16.19
N ASN A 97 -5.13 -15.64 15.69
CA ASN A 97 -4.56 -14.95 14.53
C ASN A 97 -5.36 -15.26 13.26
N TYR A 98 -5.71 -16.54 13.06
CA TYR A 98 -6.57 -16.96 11.97
C TYR A 98 -7.92 -16.24 12.02
N ASN A 99 -8.61 -16.26 13.16
CA ASN A 99 -9.91 -15.61 13.32
C ASN A 99 -9.82 -14.09 13.12
N ALA A 100 -8.75 -13.45 13.61
CA ALA A 100 -8.54 -12.02 13.41
C ALA A 100 -8.42 -11.67 11.92
N TRP A 101 -7.66 -12.46 11.15
CA TRP A 101 -7.47 -12.22 9.72
C TRP A 101 -8.71 -12.55 8.88
N MET A 102 -9.33 -13.71 9.15
CA MET A 102 -10.45 -14.22 8.34
C MET A 102 -11.76 -13.46 8.53
N ARG A 103 -11.94 -12.70 9.62
CA ARG A 103 -13.13 -11.87 9.87
C ARG A 103 -13.21 -10.62 8.99
N GLU A 104 -12.07 -10.10 8.52
CA GLU A 104 -11.99 -8.82 7.82
C GLU A 104 -11.34 -8.96 6.43
N LEU A 105 -11.64 -10.06 5.73
CA LEU A 105 -11.15 -10.28 4.37
C LEU A 105 -11.71 -9.21 3.43
N ARG A 106 -10.79 -8.55 2.71
CA ARG A 106 -11.12 -7.60 1.65
C ARG A 106 -10.72 -8.20 0.31
N PRO A 107 -11.48 -7.94 -0.76
CA PRO A 107 -11.07 -8.25 -2.13
C PRO A 107 -9.71 -7.62 -2.44
#